data_AF-A0A1E8CWX4-F1
#
_entry.id   AF-A0A1E8CWX4-F1
#
_cell.length_a   1.000
_cell.length_b   1.000
_cell.length_c   1.000
_cell.angle_alpha   90.00
_cell.angle_beta   90.00
_cell.angle_gamma   90.00
#
_symmetry.space_group_name_H-M   'P 1'
#
loop_
_entity.id
_entity.type
_entity.pdbx_description
1 polymer ?
#
loop_
_entity_poly.entity_id
_entity_poly.type
_entity_poly.pdbx_seq_one_letter_code
_entity_poly.pdbx_strand_id
1 'polypeptide(L)'
;MAWLSRNKKPSSGDPQLAVPALPENEETSDLGEGAALPEMGRYGPKVAITGLDGAPPELEWQLPINGELYKLLPGPDRPDYSVMVLERPLHFYPGESFDMGRLEADQRTEDRRGRPMVRVHALLLCARFVGQQLHPGMSDLPVNLAYVIDNSLARDEVVEFTKIEFAAVGSVSEGHRVTAPADTAGRPDGVTPEEASSAFGTGDVGVSNAAGTGTGPADAGAAGPAGTGTGPADAAGTATGSDSPSTEIGDGGIEPGELAEDGPPPMIVMGQVSQEAARTLRDGIAEQRGAHVENITATLTLDEQHRVTGLSGNADGQPPVPTPDTFERLNGVLAALNELPANHAVKALTLRVEGSAVNTDVDYRH
;
A
#
# COMPACT_ATOMS: atom_id res chain seq x y z
N MET A 1 -6.71 -45.10 -36.94
CA MET A 1 -5.48 -45.05 -36.12
C MET A 1 -5.86 -44.41 -34.78
N ALA A 2 -6.47 -45.06 -33.79
CA ALA A 2 -6.29 -46.39 -33.18
C ALA A 2 -4.90 -46.60 -32.55
N TRP A 3 -4.78 -46.27 -31.26
CA TRP A 3 -3.85 -46.88 -30.30
C TRP A 3 -4.30 -46.51 -28.86
N LEU A 4 -5.02 -47.36 -28.13
CA LEU A 4 -4.68 -48.60 -27.40
C LEU A 4 -4.23 -48.38 -25.94
N SER A 5 -5.12 -48.85 -25.07
CA SER A 5 -5.06 -49.09 -23.63
C SER A 5 -3.77 -49.74 -23.11
N ARG A 6 -3.51 -49.56 -21.81
CA ARG A 6 -3.20 -50.69 -20.91
C ARG A 6 -3.46 -50.36 -19.44
N ASN A 7 -4.45 -51.06 -18.89
CA ASN A 7 -4.55 -51.41 -17.47
C ASN A 7 -3.34 -52.26 -17.04
N LYS A 8 -2.82 -52.02 -15.84
CA LYS A 8 -2.05 -53.02 -15.10
C LYS A 8 -2.54 -53.05 -13.64
N LYS A 9 -3.02 -54.24 -13.23
CA LYS A 9 -3.49 -54.59 -11.89
C LYS A 9 -2.33 -54.59 -10.86
N PRO A 10 -2.65 -54.46 -9.56
CA PRO A 10 -1.67 -54.45 -8.47
C PRO A 10 -1.14 -55.86 -8.18
N SER A 11 0.14 -55.97 -7.83
CA SER A 11 0.70 -57.18 -7.23
C SER A 11 1.06 -56.94 -5.77
N SER A 12 0.44 -57.74 -4.92
CA SER A 12 0.81 -58.09 -3.56
C SER A 12 2.29 -58.44 -3.40
N GLY A 13 2.91 -57.96 -2.33
CA GLY A 13 4.24 -58.36 -1.90
C GLY A 13 4.67 -57.65 -0.64
N ASP A 14 4.11 -58.05 0.51
CA ASP A 14 4.72 -57.83 1.82
C ASP A 14 6.05 -58.57 1.92
N PRO A 15 7.09 -57.93 2.47
CA PRO A 15 7.85 -58.58 3.52
C PRO A 15 7.83 -57.78 4.83
N GLN A 16 7.35 -58.46 5.85
CA GLN A 16 7.44 -58.17 7.27
C GLN A 16 8.90 -58.14 7.76
N LEU A 17 9.15 -57.43 8.87
CA LEU A 17 10.38 -57.29 9.71
C LEU A 17 11.08 -55.91 9.51
N ALA A 18 11.34 -55.08 10.52
CA ALA A 18 11.35 -55.22 11.97
C ALA A 18 11.11 -53.85 12.62
N VAL A 19 10.40 -53.83 13.75
CA VAL A 19 10.18 -52.63 14.59
C VAL A 19 11.34 -52.51 15.58
N PRO A 20 12.15 -51.44 15.55
CA PRO A 20 13.03 -51.11 16.67
C PRO A 20 12.22 -50.46 17.79
N ALA A 21 12.39 -50.96 19.01
CA ALA A 21 11.82 -50.39 20.23
C ALA A 21 12.34 -48.96 20.42
N LEU A 22 11.41 -48.00 20.57
CA LEU A 22 11.71 -46.65 21.00
C LEU A 22 11.92 -46.63 22.53
N PRO A 23 12.92 -45.90 23.04
CA PRO A 23 13.08 -45.69 24.47
C PRO A 23 11.97 -44.79 25.01
N GLU A 24 11.37 -45.24 26.11
CA GLU A 24 10.51 -44.45 26.99
C GLU A 24 11.36 -43.37 27.66
N ASN A 25 11.29 -42.13 27.17
CA ASN A 25 11.77 -40.96 27.91
C ASN A 25 10.54 -40.23 28.50
N GLU A 26 10.24 -40.58 29.74
CA GLU A 26 9.55 -39.69 30.68
C GLU A 26 10.53 -38.59 31.09
N GLU A 27 10.45 -37.42 30.46
CA GLU A 27 10.91 -36.17 31.09
C GLU A 27 9.83 -35.10 30.94
N THR A 28 9.11 -34.99 32.05
CA THR A 28 8.33 -33.86 32.55
C THR A 28 9.03 -32.52 32.37
N SER A 29 8.24 -31.57 31.87
CA SER A 29 8.10 -30.20 32.41
C SER A 29 9.25 -29.22 32.20
N ASP A 30 9.17 -28.43 31.11
CA ASP A 30 9.15 -26.96 31.24
C ASP A 30 8.63 -26.33 29.92
N LEU A 31 7.31 -26.24 29.78
CA LEU A 31 6.68 -25.46 28.71
C LEU A 31 6.42 -24.05 29.26
N GLY A 32 7.32 -23.15 28.88
CA GLY A 32 7.17 -21.71 29.08
C GLY A 32 5.88 -21.16 28.46
N GLU A 33 5.36 -20.16 29.15
CA GLU A 33 4.40 -19.12 28.75
C GLU A 33 3.53 -19.39 27.50
N GLY A 34 2.23 -19.60 27.76
CA GLY A 34 1.22 -19.97 26.79
C GLY A 34 1.15 -19.05 25.58
N ALA A 35 1.41 -19.62 24.40
CA ALA A 35 0.91 -19.10 23.14
C ALA A 35 -0.63 -19.08 23.22
N ALA A 36 -1.20 -17.89 23.42
CA ALA A 36 -2.65 -17.70 23.37
C ALA A 36 -3.15 -18.13 21.99
N LEU A 37 -4.14 -19.01 21.96
CA LEU A 37 -4.76 -19.44 20.70
C LEU A 37 -5.38 -18.22 20.00
N PRO A 38 -5.35 -18.16 18.65
CA PRO A 38 -6.02 -17.12 17.87
C PRO A 38 -7.45 -16.93 18.35
N GLU A 39 -7.89 -15.69 18.53
CA GLU A 39 -9.30 -15.40 18.82
C GLU A 39 -10.11 -15.73 17.56
N MET A 40 -10.82 -16.85 17.58
CA MET A 40 -11.58 -17.33 16.42
C MET A 40 -12.97 -16.70 16.41
N GLY A 41 -13.36 -16.15 15.26
CA GLY A 41 -14.69 -15.69 14.94
C GLY A 41 -15.57 -16.77 14.30
N ARG A 42 -16.68 -16.36 13.70
CA ARG A 42 -17.61 -17.25 12.99
C ARG A 42 -16.99 -17.87 11.73
N TYR A 43 -16.14 -17.11 11.04
CA TYR A 43 -15.60 -17.42 9.73
C TYR A 43 -14.12 -17.82 9.79
N GLY A 44 -13.37 -17.29 10.75
CA GLY A 44 -11.96 -17.62 10.95
C GLY A 44 -11.30 -16.72 12.00
N PRO A 45 -9.96 -16.61 12.01
CA PRO A 45 -9.25 -15.78 12.97
C PRO A 45 -9.70 -14.32 12.90
N LYS A 46 -9.93 -13.71 14.07
CA LYS A 46 -10.21 -12.29 14.17
C LYS A 46 -8.95 -11.48 13.97
N VAL A 47 -9.09 -10.40 13.23
CA VAL A 47 -8.00 -9.46 12.93
C VAL A 47 -8.54 -8.03 12.99
N ALA A 48 -7.63 -7.10 13.25
CA ALA A 48 -7.92 -5.68 13.30
C ALA A 48 -6.92 -4.90 12.45
N ILE A 49 -7.43 -4.00 11.62
CA ILE A 49 -6.62 -2.98 10.96
C ILE A 49 -6.53 -1.78 11.91
N THR A 50 -5.31 -1.44 12.30
CA THR A 50 -5.00 -0.46 13.35
C THR A 50 -4.41 0.84 12.80
N GLY A 51 -3.82 0.79 11.62
CA GLY A 51 -3.20 1.93 10.95
C GLY A 51 -3.38 1.85 9.45
N LEU A 52 -3.36 3.01 8.82
CA LEU A 52 -3.48 3.18 7.38
C LEU A 52 -2.43 4.20 6.90
N ASP A 53 -1.97 4.00 5.67
CA ASP A 53 -1.07 4.89 4.96
C ASP A 53 -1.61 5.12 3.54
N GLY A 54 -1.71 6.39 3.14
CA GLY A 54 -2.29 6.81 1.87
C GLY A 54 -3.79 6.54 1.72
N ALA A 55 -4.53 6.38 2.83
CA ALA A 55 -5.96 6.08 2.79
C ALA A 55 -6.83 7.32 2.52
N PRO A 56 -8.02 7.15 1.90
CA PRO A 56 -9.05 8.17 1.91
C PRO A 56 -9.43 8.55 3.36
N PRO A 57 -9.68 9.85 3.66
CA PRO A 57 -9.97 10.30 5.02
C PRO A 57 -11.14 9.57 5.68
N GLU A 58 -12.14 9.17 4.90
CA GLU A 58 -13.29 8.41 5.41
C GLU A 58 -12.92 7.04 5.96
N LEU A 59 -11.85 6.41 5.46
CA LEU A 59 -11.41 5.09 5.90
C LEU A 59 -10.66 5.21 7.24
N GLU A 60 -9.86 6.27 7.40
CA GLU A 60 -9.16 6.58 8.66
C GLU A 60 -10.13 6.80 9.82
N TRP A 61 -11.26 7.48 9.59
CA TRP A 61 -12.28 7.71 10.63
C TRP A 61 -13.01 6.44 11.08
N GLN A 62 -12.84 5.33 10.36
CA GLN A 62 -13.46 4.05 10.65
C GLN A 62 -12.51 3.08 11.38
N LEU A 63 -11.28 3.51 11.68
CA LEU A 63 -10.35 2.74 12.50
C LEU A 63 -10.79 2.67 13.98
N PRO A 64 -10.46 1.58 14.69
CA PRO A 64 -9.97 0.31 14.16
C PRO A 64 -11.03 -0.43 13.34
N ILE A 65 -10.60 -1.08 12.25
CA ILE A 65 -11.49 -1.89 11.41
C ILE A 65 -11.34 -3.34 11.84
N ASN A 66 -12.39 -3.90 12.44
CA ASN A 66 -12.42 -5.29 12.88
C ASN A 66 -13.08 -6.21 11.85
N GLY A 67 -12.50 -7.39 11.70
CA GLY A 67 -13.03 -8.41 10.81
C GLY A 67 -12.51 -9.81 11.12
N GLU A 68 -12.97 -10.75 10.32
CA GLU A 68 -12.61 -12.16 10.41
C GLU A 68 -12.02 -12.61 9.07
N LEU A 69 -10.86 -13.27 9.09
CA LEU A 69 -10.29 -13.87 7.88
C LEU A 69 -11.18 -15.05 7.45
N TYR A 70 -11.71 -14.98 6.23
CA TYR A 70 -12.68 -15.94 5.73
C TYR A 70 -12.06 -16.97 4.78
N LYS A 71 -11.32 -16.51 3.77
CA LYS A 71 -10.82 -17.38 2.70
C LYS A 71 -9.55 -16.83 2.07
N LEU A 72 -8.61 -17.72 1.78
CA LEU A 72 -7.46 -17.43 0.93
C LEU A 72 -7.84 -17.67 -0.54
N LEU A 73 -7.57 -16.68 -1.39
CA LEU A 73 -7.81 -16.72 -2.83
C LEU A 73 -6.48 -16.48 -3.57
N PRO A 74 -6.07 -17.37 -4.49
CA PRO A 74 -4.97 -17.03 -5.39
C PRO A 74 -5.40 -15.92 -6.34
N GLY A 75 -4.53 -14.94 -6.56
CA GLY A 75 -4.63 -13.94 -7.61
C GLY A 75 -3.70 -14.25 -8.79
N PRO A 76 -3.82 -13.51 -9.89
CA PRO A 76 -3.00 -13.71 -11.09
C PRO A 76 -1.52 -13.33 -10.89
N ASP A 77 -1.23 -12.44 -9.96
CA ASP A 77 0.10 -11.96 -9.59
C ASP A 77 0.67 -12.68 -8.36
N ARG A 78 -0.19 -13.04 -7.39
CA ARG A 78 0.20 -13.66 -6.12
C ARG A 78 -0.79 -14.68 -5.59
N PRO A 79 -0.34 -15.74 -4.90
CA PRO A 79 -1.23 -16.81 -4.43
C PRO A 79 -1.90 -16.55 -3.07
N ASP A 80 -1.59 -15.45 -2.38
CA ASP A 80 -1.81 -15.28 -0.94
C ASP A 80 -2.80 -14.16 -0.55
N TYR A 81 -3.77 -13.84 -1.41
CA TYR A 81 -4.83 -12.90 -1.01
C TYR A 81 -5.75 -13.51 0.01
N SER A 82 -6.15 -12.74 1.01
CA SER A 82 -7.10 -13.14 2.03
C SER A 82 -8.29 -12.21 2.04
N VAL A 83 -9.49 -12.80 1.99
CA VAL A 83 -10.74 -12.07 2.18
C VAL A 83 -11.00 -11.94 3.68
N MET A 84 -11.19 -10.72 4.15
CA MET A 84 -11.65 -10.42 5.51
C MET A 84 -13.09 -9.94 5.47
N VAL A 85 -13.96 -10.66 6.17
CA VAL A 85 -15.35 -10.23 6.38
C VAL A 85 -15.38 -9.24 7.52
N LEU A 86 -15.98 -8.09 7.28
CA LEU A 86 -16.03 -7.00 8.26
C LEU A 86 -17.13 -7.25 9.28
N GLU A 87 -16.83 -7.01 10.56
CA GLU A 87 -17.86 -7.04 11.61
C GLU A 87 -18.88 -5.91 11.44
N ARG A 88 -18.40 -4.75 10.99
CA ARG A 88 -19.22 -3.57 10.67
C ARG A 88 -18.97 -3.16 9.23
N PRO A 89 -20.02 -2.91 8.42
CA PRO A 89 -19.85 -2.44 7.06
C PRO A 89 -19.13 -1.09 7.05
N LEU A 90 -18.16 -0.94 6.14
CA LEU A 90 -17.46 0.31 5.92
C LEU A 90 -18.23 1.19 4.95
N HIS A 91 -18.09 2.50 5.13
CA HIS A 91 -18.58 3.51 4.21
C HIS A 91 -17.44 3.90 3.27
N PHE A 92 -17.67 3.68 1.98
CA PHE A 92 -16.79 4.11 0.91
C PHE A 92 -17.49 5.20 0.09
N TYR A 93 -16.80 6.32 -0.13
CA TYR A 93 -17.29 7.43 -0.96
C TYR A 93 -16.55 7.44 -2.29
N PRO A 94 -17.08 6.75 -3.31
CA PRO A 94 -16.42 6.68 -4.61
C PRO A 94 -16.23 8.06 -5.24
N GLY A 95 -15.08 8.26 -5.88
CA GLY A 95 -14.81 9.46 -6.69
C GLY A 95 -15.69 9.53 -7.94
N GLU A 96 -15.70 10.68 -8.61
CA GLU A 96 -16.57 10.93 -9.78
C GLU A 96 -16.32 9.98 -10.96
N SER A 97 -15.10 9.44 -11.07
CA SER A 97 -14.70 8.50 -12.12
C SER A 97 -15.06 7.04 -11.82
N PHE A 98 -15.57 6.74 -10.64
CA PHE A 98 -15.88 5.37 -10.24
C PHE A 98 -17.16 4.88 -10.93
N ASP A 99 -17.07 3.72 -11.57
CA ASP A 99 -18.23 3.09 -12.21
C ASP A 99 -19.15 2.45 -11.17
N MET A 100 -20.13 3.24 -10.73
CA MET A 100 -21.20 2.79 -9.84
C MET A 100 -21.97 1.60 -10.41
N GLY A 101 -21.97 1.39 -11.72
CA GLY A 101 -22.62 0.27 -12.41
C GLY A 101 -22.13 -1.11 -11.96
N ARG A 102 -20.89 -1.21 -11.48
CA ARG A 102 -20.26 -2.46 -10.99
C ARG A 102 -20.80 -2.95 -9.65
N LEU A 103 -21.44 -2.07 -8.88
CA LEU A 103 -21.90 -2.38 -7.52
C LEU A 103 -23.25 -3.11 -7.51
N GLU A 104 -23.46 -4.00 -6.55
CA GLU A 104 -24.78 -4.56 -6.30
C GLU A 104 -25.73 -3.48 -5.74
N ALA A 105 -27.04 -3.64 -5.96
CA ALA A 105 -28.03 -2.63 -5.58
C ALA A 105 -28.15 -2.42 -4.06
N ASP A 106 -27.80 -3.43 -3.27
CA ASP A 106 -27.82 -3.41 -1.80
C ASP A 106 -26.59 -2.73 -1.18
N GLN A 107 -25.47 -2.70 -1.91
CA GLN A 107 -24.26 -1.99 -1.50
C GLN A 107 -24.39 -0.48 -1.74
N ARG A 108 -25.16 -0.08 -2.75
CA ARG A 108 -25.41 1.34 -3.06
C ARG A 108 -26.36 1.94 -2.03
N THR A 109 -25.95 3.03 -1.43
CA THR A 109 -26.76 3.78 -0.48
C THR A 109 -26.48 5.27 -0.61
N GLU A 110 -27.21 6.07 0.17
CA GLU A 110 -27.01 7.51 0.24
C GLU A 110 -26.74 7.89 1.71
N ASP A 111 -25.85 8.85 1.90
CA ASP A 111 -25.66 9.43 3.23
C ASP A 111 -26.85 10.34 3.61
N ARG A 112 -26.83 10.89 4.83
CA ARG A 112 -27.88 11.81 5.31
C ARG A 112 -28.02 13.09 4.48
N ARG A 113 -27.04 13.42 3.64
CA ARG A 113 -27.00 14.58 2.76
C ARG A 113 -27.35 14.22 1.31
N GLY A 114 -27.74 12.97 1.05
CA GLY A 114 -28.06 12.48 -0.30
C GLY A 114 -26.83 12.23 -1.17
N ARG A 115 -25.61 12.16 -0.59
CA ARG A 115 -24.41 11.83 -1.36
C ARG A 115 -24.34 10.31 -1.58
N PRO A 116 -24.01 9.85 -2.79
CA PRO A 116 -23.86 8.43 -3.07
C PRO A 116 -22.73 7.85 -2.20
N MET A 117 -23.00 6.69 -1.62
CA MET A 117 -22.10 5.99 -0.71
C MET A 117 -22.22 4.48 -0.96
N VAL A 118 -21.15 3.75 -0.72
CA VAL A 118 -21.10 2.29 -0.86
C VAL A 118 -20.88 1.67 0.50
N ARG A 119 -21.69 0.67 0.85
CA ARG A 119 -21.51 -0.16 2.05
C ARG A 119 -20.68 -1.37 1.69
N VAL A 120 -19.44 -1.39 2.17
CA VAL A 120 -18.49 -2.47 1.92
C VAL A 120 -18.55 -3.45 3.10
N HIS A 121 -18.79 -4.73 2.80
CA HIS A 121 -18.94 -5.79 3.80
C HIS A 121 -17.69 -6.66 3.95
N ALA A 122 -16.75 -6.58 3.01
CA ALA A 122 -15.51 -7.33 3.04
C ALA A 122 -14.35 -6.51 2.47
N LEU A 123 -13.14 -6.78 2.95
CA LEU A 123 -11.90 -6.29 2.38
C LEU A 123 -11.08 -7.45 1.82
N LEU A 124 -10.33 -7.19 0.76
CA LEU A 124 -9.28 -8.08 0.29
C LEU A 124 -7.94 -7.56 0.81
N LEU A 125 -7.14 -8.46 1.39
CA LEU A 125 -5.84 -8.15 1.97
C LEU A 125 -4.76 -9.03 1.33
N CYS A 126 -3.56 -8.49 1.19
CA CYS A 126 -2.37 -9.30 0.97
C CYS A 126 -1.17 -8.64 1.68
N ALA A 127 -0.22 -9.45 2.15
CA ALA A 127 0.99 -8.91 2.79
C ALA A 127 1.72 -7.98 1.81
N ARG A 128 2.21 -6.83 2.27
CA ARG A 128 2.84 -5.85 1.36
C ARG A 128 4.12 -6.40 0.74
N PHE A 129 4.87 -7.21 1.48
CA PHE A 129 6.17 -7.73 1.08
C PHE A 129 6.10 -9.20 0.68
N VAL A 130 6.82 -9.54 -0.39
CA VAL A 130 6.90 -10.91 -0.90
C VAL A 130 7.52 -11.81 0.17
N GLY A 131 6.93 -12.99 0.37
CA GLY A 131 7.38 -13.97 1.37
C GLY A 131 6.80 -13.74 2.77
N GLN A 132 6.17 -12.60 3.03
CA GLN A 132 5.36 -12.42 4.24
C GLN A 132 3.95 -12.96 4.01
N GLN A 133 3.37 -13.56 5.05
CA GLN A 133 2.01 -14.11 5.02
C GLN A 133 1.29 -13.78 6.33
N LEU A 134 -0.03 -13.79 6.28
CA LEU A 134 -0.85 -13.72 7.49
C LEU A 134 -0.61 -15.01 8.29
N HIS A 135 -0.23 -14.86 9.56
CA HIS A 135 0.07 -15.98 10.46
C HIS A 135 -0.41 -15.65 11.89
N PRO A 136 -0.71 -16.68 12.70
CA PRO A 136 -1.07 -16.47 14.11
C PRO A 136 0.05 -15.74 14.86
N GLY A 137 -0.32 -14.91 15.84
CA GLY A 137 0.58 -14.07 16.62
C GLY A 137 1.03 -12.78 15.91
N MET A 138 0.53 -12.49 14.70
CA MET A 138 0.96 -11.29 13.97
C MET A 138 0.52 -10.00 14.67
N SER A 139 1.44 -9.03 14.67
CA SER A 139 1.17 -7.67 15.09
C SER A 139 1.69 -6.70 14.03
N ASP A 140 0.86 -5.71 13.70
CA ASP A 140 1.15 -4.61 12.80
C ASP A 140 1.77 -5.01 11.44
N LEU A 141 1.35 -6.16 10.90
CA LEU A 141 1.80 -6.66 9.59
C LEU A 141 1.36 -5.70 8.49
N PRO A 142 2.27 -5.17 7.66
CA PRO A 142 1.92 -4.29 6.57
C PRO A 142 1.20 -5.05 5.45
N VAL A 143 0.05 -4.56 5.04
CA VAL A 143 -0.82 -5.17 4.03
C VAL A 143 -1.32 -4.14 3.03
N ASN A 144 -1.53 -4.57 1.79
CA ASN A 144 -2.32 -3.82 0.82
C ASN A 144 -3.80 -4.15 1.04
N LEU A 145 -4.66 -3.13 1.01
CA LEU A 145 -6.08 -3.22 1.28
C LEU A 145 -6.88 -2.81 0.04
N ALA A 146 -7.90 -3.60 -0.29
CA ALA A 146 -8.86 -3.27 -1.33
C ALA A 146 -10.29 -3.51 -0.86
N TYR A 147 -11.21 -2.62 -1.23
CA TYR A 147 -12.64 -2.81 -1.02
C TYR A 147 -13.16 -3.91 -1.93
N VAL A 148 -13.94 -4.84 -1.39
CA VAL A 148 -14.70 -5.80 -2.20
C VAL A 148 -15.98 -5.12 -2.65
N ILE A 149 -16.04 -4.77 -3.94
CA ILE A 149 -17.16 -4.04 -4.54
C ILE A 149 -18.16 -4.96 -5.25
N ASP A 150 -17.83 -6.25 -5.41
CA ASP A 150 -18.74 -7.30 -5.87
C ASP A 150 -18.65 -8.49 -4.89
N ASN A 151 -19.75 -8.77 -4.20
CA ASN A 151 -19.82 -9.80 -3.16
C ASN A 151 -19.68 -11.23 -3.70
N SER A 152 -19.82 -11.42 -5.02
CA SER A 152 -19.60 -12.74 -5.65
C SER A 152 -18.16 -13.23 -5.51
N LEU A 153 -17.19 -12.32 -5.31
CA LEU A 153 -15.77 -12.64 -5.10
C LEU A 153 -15.55 -13.69 -3.99
N ALA A 154 -16.37 -13.67 -2.94
CA ALA A 154 -16.28 -14.63 -1.85
C ALA A 154 -16.53 -16.10 -2.28
N ARG A 155 -17.20 -16.30 -3.42
CA ARG A 155 -17.49 -17.61 -4.01
C ARG A 155 -16.50 -18.01 -5.10
N ASP A 156 -15.71 -17.08 -5.60
CA ASP A 156 -14.75 -17.34 -6.67
C ASP A 156 -13.59 -18.21 -6.18
N GLU A 157 -12.93 -18.87 -7.13
CA GLU A 157 -11.73 -19.69 -6.87
C GLU A 157 -10.43 -18.88 -6.99
N VAL A 158 -10.47 -17.76 -7.73
CA VAL A 158 -9.33 -16.88 -8.02
C VAL A 158 -9.78 -15.43 -7.85
N VAL A 159 -8.88 -14.56 -7.42
CA VAL A 159 -9.16 -13.12 -7.31
C VAL A 159 -9.35 -12.52 -8.71
N GLU A 160 -10.49 -11.87 -8.92
CA GLU A 160 -10.75 -11.05 -10.09
C GLU A 160 -10.64 -9.57 -9.72
N PHE A 161 -9.64 -8.86 -10.25
CA PHE A 161 -9.39 -7.46 -9.87
C PHE A 161 -10.49 -6.49 -10.30
N THR A 162 -11.35 -6.88 -11.23
CA THR A 162 -12.56 -6.14 -11.63
C THR A 162 -13.63 -6.14 -10.53
N LYS A 163 -13.50 -6.96 -9.49
CA LYS A 163 -14.43 -7.06 -8.35
C LYS A 163 -13.96 -6.34 -7.09
N ILE A 164 -12.81 -5.67 -7.18
CA ILE A 164 -12.23 -4.91 -6.08
C ILE A 164 -11.87 -3.49 -6.52
N GLU A 165 -11.65 -2.64 -5.53
CA GLU A 165 -11.11 -1.29 -5.70
C GLU A 165 -9.98 -1.09 -4.68
N PHE A 166 -8.80 -0.66 -5.11
CA PHE A 166 -7.69 -0.41 -4.19
C PHE A 166 -8.07 0.69 -3.19
N ALA A 167 -7.83 0.44 -1.90
CA ALA A 167 -8.21 1.36 -0.84
C ALA A 167 -7.01 2.08 -0.26
N ALA A 168 -6.04 1.33 0.26
CA ALA A 168 -4.91 1.88 1.01
C ALA A 168 -3.84 0.82 1.29
N VAL A 169 -2.76 1.25 1.94
CA VAL A 169 -1.84 0.39 2.67
C VAL A 169 -2.21 0.46 4.15
N GLY A 170 -2.09 -0.62 4.90
CA GLY A 170 -2.39 -0.60 6.33
C GLY A 170 -1.59 -1.60 7.14
N SER A 171 -1.79 -1.55 8.46
CA SER A 171 -1.22 -2.50 9.41
C SER A 171 -2.32 -3.39 9.98
N VAL A 172 -2.15 -4.71 9.84
CA VAL A 172 -3.07 -5.71 10.40
C VAL A 172 -2.45 -6.43 11.58
N SER A 173 -3.21 -6.53 12.67
CA SER A 173 -2.85 -7.32 13.84
C SER A 173 -3.86 -8.44 14.06
N GLU A 174 -3.41 -9.53 14.67
CA GLU A 174 -4.30 -10.54 15.21
C GLU A 174 -5.15 -9.98 16.37
N GLY A 175 -6.37 -10.51 16.49
CA GLY A 175 -7.29 -10.21 17.57
C GLY A 175 -8.31 -9.15 17.19
N HIS A 176 -9.32 -9.04 18.04
CA HIS A 176 -10.33 -8.00 17.95
C HIS A 176 -9.91 -6.77 18.77
N ARG A 177 -10.04 -5.56 18.20
CA ARG A 177 -9.78 -4.32 18.94
C ARG A 177 -11.05 -3.53 19.14
N VAL A 178 -11.44 -3.39 20.40
CA VAL A 178 -12.54 -2.51 20.78
C VAL A 178 -12.08 -1.07 20.62
N THR A 179 -12.77 -0.29 19.80
CA THR A 179 -12.64 1.17 19.82
C THR A 179 -12.95 1.64 21.23
N ALA A 180 -11.96 2.18 21.96
CA ALA A 180 -12.22 2.78 23.26
C ALA A 180 -13.34 3.81 23.09
N PRO A 181 -14.43 3.75 23.88
CA PRO A 181 -15.48 4.74 23.76
C PRO A 181 -14.88 6.12 23.99
N ALA A 182 -14.97 6.97 22.98
CA ALA A 182 -14.63 8.38 23.06
C ALA A 182 -15.68 9.12 23.90
N ASP A 183 -15.87 8.72 25.16
CA ASP A 183 -16.57 9.52 26.17
C ASP A 183 -16.40 8.92 27.58
N THR A 184 -15.29 9.26 28.24
CA THR A 184 -15.28 9.45 29.70
C THR A 184 -14.22 10.50 30.04
N ALA A 185 -14.27 11.64 29.35
CA ALA A 185 -13.74 12.87 29.94
C ALA A 185 -14.70 13.25 31.06
N GLY A 186 -14.21 13.20 32.30
CA GLY A 186 -14.98 13.39 33.52
C GLY A 186 -15.94 14.58 33.44
N ARG A 187 -17.23 14.25 33.33
CA ARG A 187 -18.31 15.16 33.70
C ARG A 187 -18.36 15.14 35.24
N PRO A 188 -18.10 16.26 35.94
CA PRO A 188 -18.36 16.30 37.37
C PRO A 188 -19.87 16.18 37.56
N ASP A 189 -20.30 15.02 38.05
CA ASP A 189 -21.64 14.80 38.59
C ASP A 189 -21.86 15.78 39.74
N GLY A 190 -22.87 16.64 39.58
CA GLY A 190 -23.20 17.58 40.63
C GLY A 190 -24.30 18.58 40.32
N VAL A 191 -25.35 18.22 39.56
CA VAL A 191 -26.63 18.94 39.64
C VAL A 191 -27.80 17.98 39.41
N THR A 192 -28.58 17.79 40.47
CA THR A 192 -29.90 17.15 40.51
C THR A 192 -30.90 17.85 39.57
N PRO A 193 -31.77 17.11 38.86
CA PRO A 193 -32.89 17.72 38.15
C PRO A 193 -34.09 17.87 39.11
N GLU A 194 -34.41 19.12 39.45
CA GLU A 194 -35.71 19.52 40.01
C GLU A 194 -36.48 20.32 38.95
N GLU A 195 -37.79 20.17 39.00
CA GLU A 195 -38.85 20.51 38.05
C GLU A 195 -38.84 21.89 37.37
N ALA A 196 -39.27 21.91 36.10
CA ALA A 196 -40.28 22.82 35.51
C ALA A 196 -40.37 22.49 34.00
N SER A 197 -41.37 21.78 33.49
CA SER A 197 -42.78 22.14 33.27
C SER A 197 -43.02 23.40 32.42
N SER A 198 -43.62 23.15 31.25
CA SER A 198 -44.46 24.05 30.44
C SER A 198 -43.71 25.14 29.65
N ALA A 199 -44.09 25.58 28.45
CA ALA A 199 -45.35 25.50 27.73
C ALA A 199 -45.15 26.06 26.28
N PHE A 200 -46.06 25.69 25.36
CA PHE A 200 -46.43 26.40 24.10
C PHE A 200 -45.31 26.65 23.04
N GLY A 201 -45.54 26.53 21.73
CA GLY A 201 -46.79 26.45 21.01
C GLY A 201 -46.60 26.06 19.54
N THR A 202 -47.70 25.58 19.01
CA THR A 202 -48.09 25.39 17.61
C THR A 202 -47.81 26.65 16.76
N GLY A 203 -47.32 26.43 15.54
CA GLY A 203 -47.10 27.47 14.54
C GLY A 203 -46.93 26.88 13.15
N ASP A 204 -48.02 26.34 12.62
CA ASP A 204 -48.25 26.02 11.20
C ASP A 204 -48.44 27.33 10.42
N VAL A 205 -47.59 27.61 9.41
CA VAL A 205 -47.91 28.48 8.26
C VAL A 205 -47.07 28.02 7.06
N GLY A 206 -47.76 27.56 6.01
CA GLY A 206 -47.18 27.26 4.70
C GLY A 206 -46.99 28.49 3.80
N VAL A 207 -47.00 28.22 2.49
CA VAL A 207 -46.97 29.11 1.31
C VAL A 207 -45.65 29.07 0.51
N SER A 208 -45.63 28.14 -0.45
CA SER A 208 -45.60 28.32 -1.91
C SER A 208 -44.74 29.38 -2.62
N ASN A 209 -44.32 28.97 -3.84
CA ASN A 209 -43.93 29.73 -5.06
C ASN A 209 -42.44 30.12 -5.20
N ALA A 210 -41.78 30.07 -6.36
CA ALA A 210 -42.23 29.91 -7.74
C ALA A 210 -41.05 29.49 -8.65
N ALA A 211 -41.44 28.99 -9.82
CA ALA A 211 -40.66 28.81 -11.05
C ALA A 211 -39.77 30.01 -11.43
N GLY A 212 -38.65 29.70 -12.09
CA GLY A 212 -37.77 30.68 -12.74
C GLY A 212 -36.90 30.01 -13.79
N THR A 213 -37.47 29.84 -14.98
CA THR A 213 -36.81 29.51 -16.24
C THR A 213 -35.82 30.61 -16.67
N GLY A 214 -34.64 30.22 -17.18
CA GLY A 214 -33.71 31.15 -17.84
C GLY A 214 -32.71 30.42 -18.75
N THR A 215 -33.05 30.33 -20.03
CA THR A 215 -32.26 29.77 -21.14
C THR A 215 -31.35 30.81 -21.79
N GLY A 216 -30.06 30.46 -21.93
CA GLY A 216 -29.15 30.74 -23.08
C GLY A 216 -28.53 32.14 -23.25
N PRO A 217 -27.64 32.36 -24.24
CA PRO A 217 -26.70 31.43 -24.91
C PRO A 217 -25.27 32.03 -25.07
N ALA A 218 -24.47 31.33 -25.89
CA ALA A 218 -23.04 31.42 -26.20
C ALA A 218 -22.51 32.69 -26.91
N ASP A 219 -21.19 32.90 -26.80
CA ASP A 219 -20.27 33.45 -27.83
C ASP A 219 -18.82 33.17 -27.32
N ALA A 220 -17.96 32.33 -27.93
CA ALA A 220 -17.29 32.35 -29.23
C ALA A 220 -16.20 33.44 -29.41
N GLY A 221 -14.98 32.96 -29.70
CA GLY A 221 -13.88 33.68 -30.35
C GLY A 221 -12.73 34.07 -29.41
N ALA A 222 -11.46 34.11 -29.82
CA ALA A 222 -10.77 33.61 -31.00
C ALA A 222 -9.25 33.77 -30.73
N ALA A 223 -8.47 32.81 -31.22
CA ALA A 223 -7.08 32.85 -31.72
C ALA A 223 -6.14 34.06 -31.43
N GLY A 224 -4.98 33.73 -30.79
CA GLY A 224 -3.58 34.03 -31.19
C GLY A 224 -3.10 35.49 -31.40
N PRO A 225 -1.79 35.75 -31.66
CA PRO A 225 -0.66 34.83 -31.83
C PRO A 225 0.65 35.21 -31.09
N ALA A 226 1.61 34.28 -31.18
CA ALA A 226 3.08 34.37 -31.22
C ALA A 226 3.82 35.67 -30.80
N GLY A 227 4.80 35.49 -29.92
CA GLY A 227 5.91 36.42 -29.69
C GLY A 227 7.23 35.68 -29.46
N THR A 228 8.03 35.58 -30.52
CA THR A 228 9.44 35.17 -30.52
C THR A 228 10.33 36.24 -29.87
N GLY A 229 11.25 35.82 -28.98
CA GLY A 229 12.28 36.70 -28.41
C GLY A 229 13.56 35.92 -28.08
N THR A 230 14.47 35.87 -29.04
CA THR A 230 15.89 35.51 -28.90
C THR A 230 16.69 36.65 -28.25
N GLY A 231 17.63 36.35 -27.36
CA GLY A 231 18.69 37.30 -26.97
C GLY A 231 19.48 36.91 -25.71
N PRO A 232 20.82 36.72 -25.79
CA PRO A 232 21.66 36.16 -24.72
C PRO A 232 22.33 37.25 -23.86
N ALA A 233 22.78 36.89 -22.66
CA ALA A 233 23.82 37.63 -21.94
C ALA A 233 24.56 36.74 -20.93
N ASP A 234 25.88 36.71 -21.10
CA ASP A 234 26.90 36.24 -20.19
C ASP A 234 26.76 36.81 -18.77
N ALA A 235 27.10 36.00 -17.76
CA ALA A 235 27.79 36.49 -16.57
C ALA A 235 28.48 35.33 -15.82
N ALA A 236 29.81 35.31 -15.93
CA ALA A 236 30.70 34.56 -15.06
C ALA A 236 30.71 35.15 -13.64
N GLY A 237 30.84 34.29 -12.63
CA GLY A 237 31.18 34.62 -11.23
C GLY A 237 31.55 33.32 -10.51
N THR A 238 32.82 32.92 -10.51
CA THR A 238 33.86 33.20 -9.48
C THR A 238 33.53 32.70 -8.08
N ALA A 239 34.46 31.89 -7.59
CA ALA A 239 34.48 31.10 -6.37
C ALA A 239 34.46 31.87 -5.05
N THR A 240 33.99 31.20 -4.01
CA THR A 240 34.36 31.33 -2.59
C THR A 240 33.76 30.09 -1.91
N GLY A 241 34.49 29.15 -1.32
CA GLY A 241 35.61 29.33 -0.39
C GLY A 241 35.04 29.48 1.03
N SER A 242 34.68 28.37 1.68
CA SER A 242 34.35 28.36 3.11
C SER A 242 34.77 27.02 3.73
N ASP A 243 36.00 27.04 4.22
CA ASP A 243 36.51 26.20 5.30
C ASP A 243 35.63 26.34 6.53
N SER A 244 35.33 25.22 7.19
CA SER A 244 34.94 25.16 8.60
C SER A 244 35.16 23.76 9.16
N PRO A 245 35.37 23.65 10.49
CA PRO A 245 36.57 23.01 11.04
C PRO A 245 36.38 21.56 11.49
N SER A 246 37.47 20.80 11.37
CA SER A 246 37.67 19.51 12.01
C SER A 246 37.57 19.64 13.53
N THR A 247 36.62 18.92 14.13
CA THR A 247 36.57 18.70 15.57
C THR A 247 37.22 17.35 15.86
N GLU A 248 38.41 17.38 16.46
CA GLU A 248 39.02 16.23 17.13
C GLU A 248 38.14 15.81 18.30
N ILE A 249 37.59 14.59 18.26
CA ILE A 249 37.00 13.92 19.42
C ILE A 249 37.84 12.69 19.72
N GLY A 250 38.22 12.61 21.00
CA GLY A 250 39.26 11.75 21.53
C GLY A 250 38.98 10.26 21.47
N ASP A 251 40.11 9.57 21.35
CA ASP A 251 40.37 8.16 21.55
C ASP A 251 39.86 7.69 22.93
N GLY A 252 38.88 6.80 22.92
CA GLY A 252 38.30 6.15 24.08
C GLY A 252 37.93 4.71 23.72
N GLY A 253 38.88 3.80 23.92
CA GLY A 253 38.73 2.38 23.63
C GLY A 253 37.57 1.74 24.39
N ILE A 254 36.67 1.11 23.63
CA ILE A 254 35.69 0.13 24.10
C ILE A 254 35.92 -1.13 23.26
N GLU A 255 36.17 -2.25 23.93
CA GLU A 255 36.35 -3.57 23.29
C GLU A 255 35.05 -3.99 22.59
N PRO A 256 35.08 -4.42 21.32
CA PRO A 256 33.88 -4.86 20.61
C PRO A 256 33.56 -6.30 20.98
N GLY A 257 32.55 -6.49 21.82
CA GLY A 257 31.76 -7.72 21.80
C GLY A 257 30.86 -7.70 20.56
N GLU A 258 30.84 -8.81 19.82
CA GLU A 258 29.96 -9.08 18.67
C GLU A 258 28.51 -8.66 18.93
N LEU A 259 28.16 -7.45 18.51
CA LEU A 259 26.79 -7.00 18.29
C LEU A 259 26.52 -7.24 16.81
N ALA A 260 25.53 -8.07 16.53
CA ALA A 260 25.05 -8.32 15.18
C ALA A 260 24.84 -6.99 14.44
N GLU A 261 25.37 -6.92 13.22
CA GLU A 261 25.28 -5.76 12.32
C GLU A 261 23.83 -5.44 11.99
N ASP A 262 23.18 -4.67 12.86
CA ASP A 262 21.82 -4.17 12.66
C ASP A 262 21.89 -2.93 11.74
N GLY A 263 22.22 -3.19 10.48
CA GLY A 263 22.10 -2.19 9.42
C GLY A 263 20.64 -1.74 9.25
N PRO A 264 20.38 -0.55 8.70
CA PRO A 264 19.03 -0.08 8.46
C PRO A 264 18.25 -1.14 7.65
N PRO A 265 16.98 -1.42 8.00
CA PRO A 265 16.23 -2.45 7.31
C PRO A 265 16.20 -2.14 5.80
N PRO A 266 16.39 -3.16 4.94
CA PRO A 266 16.66 -2.99 3.51
C PRO A 266 15.57 -2.18 2.77
N MET A 267 14.36 -2.12 3.33
CA MET A 267 13.23 -1.37 2.77
C MET A 267 13.36 0.14 2.93
N ILE A 268 14.04 0.62 3.97
CA ILE A 268 14.28 2.07 4.17
C ILE A 268 15.28 2.57 3.12
N VAL A 269 16.36 1.82 2.91
CA VAL A 269 17.38 2.11 1.90
C VAL A 269 16.73 2.17 0.51
N MET A 270 15.89 1.18 0.18
CA MET A 270 15.26 1.13 -1.15
C MET A 270 14.31 2.29 -1.40
N GLY A 271 13.52 2.71 -0.41
CA GLY A 271 12.62 3.85 -0.54
C GLY A 271 13.35 5.16 -0.82
N GLN A 272 14.45 5.41 -0.10
CA GLN A 272 15.29 6.60 -0.28
C GLN A 272 16.00 6.60 -1.63
N VAL A 273 16.65 5.50 -1.98
CA VAL A 273 17.36 5.34 -3.26
C VAL A 273 16.41 5.52 -4.44
N SER A 274 15.20 4.98 -4.37
CA SER A 274 14.22 5.08 -5.46
C SER A 274 13.71 6.51 -5.67
N GLN A 275 13.45 7.24 -4.59
CA GLN A 275 13.05 8.66 -4.68
C GLN A 275 14.17 9.53 -5.23
N GLU A 276 15.40 9.32 -4.77
CA GLU A 276 16.56 10.09 -5.22
C GLU A 276 16.94 9.77 -6.68
N ALA A 277 16.83 8.50 -7.08
CA ALA A 277 17.02 8.09 -8.47
C ALA A 277 15.95 8.69 -9.39
N ALA A 278 14.67 8.66 -9.00
CA ALA A 278 13.58 9.28 -9.75
C ALA A 278 13.78 10.79 -9.93
N ARG A 279 14.20 11.48 -8.87
CA ARG A 279 14.52 12.91 -8.90
C ARG A 279 15.70 13.20 -9.84
N THR A 280 16.80 12.46 -9.68
CA THR A 280 18.01 12.62 -10.50
C THR A 280 17.71 12.40 -11.99
N LEU A 281 16.92 11.37 -12.32
CA LEU A 281 16.51 11.07 -13.69
C LEU A 281 15.64 12.19 -14.27
N ARG A 282 14.64 12.66 -13.51
CA ARG A 282 13.76 13.75 -13.95
C ARG A 282 14.53 15.03 -14.21
N ASP A 283 15.37 15.44 -13.26
CA ASP A 283 16.14 16.69 -13.36
C ASP A 283 17.12 16.63 -14.53
N GLY A 284 17.77 15.48 -14.75
CA GLY A 284 18.68 15.27 -15.89
C GLY A 284 18.01 15.25 -17.26
N ILE A 285 16.81 14.67 -17.37
CA ILE A 285 16.02 14.72 -18.62
C ILE A 285 15.52 16.15 -18.88
N ALA A 286 15.08 16.85 -17.82
CA ALA A 286 14.61 18.22 -17.93
C ALA A 286 15.74 19.18 -18.38
N GLU A 287 16.93 19.02 -17.82
CA GLU A 287 18.15 19.75 -18.22
C GLU A 287 18.49 19.51 -19.69
N GLN A 288 18.52 18.25 -20.14
CA GLN A 288 18.81 17.91 -21.54
C GLN A 288 17.77 18.46 -22.53
N ARG A 289 16.50 18.50 -22.13
CA ARG A 289 15.40 18.99 -22.98
C ARG A 289 15.22 20.51 -22.92
N GLY A 290 15.74 21.16 -21.87
CA GLY A 290 15.44 22.56 -21.58
C GLY A 290 13.97 22.81 -21.23
N ALA A 291 13.25 21.78 -20.79
CA ALA A 291 11.82 21.82 -20.47
C ALA A 291 11.52 20.95 -19.26
N HIS A 292 10.51 21.34 -18.46
CA HIS A 292 10.07 20.53 -17.32
C HIS A 292 9.48 19.20 -17.79
N VAL A 293 9.67 18.16 -16.98
CA VAL A 293 9.15 16.82 -17.24
C VAL A 293 8.16 16.45 -16.14
N GLU A 294 6.91 16.22 -16.51
CA GLU A 294 5.83 15.92 -15.56
C GLU A 294 5.66 14.42 -15.34
N ASN A 295 5.74 13.63 -16.42
CA ASN A 295 5.47 12.19 -16.38
C ASN A 295 6.66 11.41 -16.91
N ILE A 296 7.12 10.43 -16.14
CA ILE A 296 8.22 9.54 -16.51
C ILE A 296 7.81 8.10 -16.19
N THR A 297 7.93 7.20 -17.15
CA THR A 297 7.94 5.76 -16.93
C THR A 297 9.25 5.23 -17.46
N ALA A 298 10.16 4.82 -16.59
CA ALA A 298 11.49 4.38 -16.95
C ALA A 298 11.86 3.05 -16.28
N THR A 299 12.49 2.15 -17.03
CA THR A 299 13.09 0.92 -16.50
C THR A 299 14.59 1.02 -16.64
N LEU A 300 15.28 0.94 -15.49
CA LEU A 300 16.73 0.91 -15.35
C LEU A 300 17.18 -0.55 -15.22
N THR A 301 18.05 -1.00 -16.11
CA THR A 301 18.71 -2.31 -16.01
C THR A 301 20.04 -2.14 -15.28
N LEU A 302 20.27 -2.94 -14.25
CA LEU A 302 21.45 -2.83 -13.38
C LEU A 302 22.40 -4.03 -13.55
N ASP A 303 23.70 -3.81 -13.40
CA ASP A 303 24.73 -4.86 -13.33
C ASP A 303 24.97 -5.37 -11.89
N GLU A 304 25.95 -6.24 -11.68
CA GLU A 304 26.28 -6.82 -10.35
C GLU A 304 26.74 -5.80 -9.32
N GLN A 305 27.17 -4.62 -9.75
CA GLN A 305 27.58 -3.53 -8.87
C GLN A 305 26.50 -2.44 -8.81
N HIS A 306 25.27 -2.78 -9.20
CA HIS A 306 24.11 -1.90 -9.30
C HIS A 306 24.32 -0.67 -10.19
N ARG A 307 25.20 -0.75 -11.19
CA ARG A 307 25.40 0.32 -12.18
C ARG A 307 24.38 0.19 -13.31
N VAL A 308 23.91 1.33 -13.78
CA VAL A 308 22.94 1.40 -14.89
C VAL A 308 23.65 1.00 -16.20
N THR A 309 23.21 -0.11 -16.77
CA THR A 309 23.69 -0.61 -18.07
C THR A 309 22.67 -0.38 -19.19
N GLY A 310 21.41 -0.14 -18.83
CA GLY A 310 20.35 0.15 -19.76
C GLY A 310 19.31 1.08 -19.15
N LEU A 311 18.74 1.93 -19.98
CA LEU A 311 17.60 2.77 -19.66
C LEU A 311 16.61 2.69 -20.82
N SER A 312 15.37 2.38 -20.51
CA SER A 312 14.26 2.38 -21.47
C SER A 312 13.04 3.02 -20.85
N GLY A 313 12.12 3.55 -21.68
CA GLY A 313 10.91 4.16 -21.14
C GLY A 313 10.35 5.29 -21.98
N ASN A 314 9.55 6.12 -21.32
CA ASN A 314 8.91 7.29 -21.87
C ASN A 314 8.92 8.42 -20.83
N ALA A 315 9.24 9.63 -21.27
CA ALA A 315 9.09 10.86 -20.51
C ALA A 315 8.28 11.84 -21.35
N ASP A 316 7.07 12.18 -20.92
CA ASP A 316 6.09 13.04 -21.61
C ASP A 316 5.92 12.74 -23.11
N GLY A 317 5.72 11.47 -23.45
CA GLY A 317 5.52 10.99 -24.83
C GLY A 317 6.81 10.77 -25.63
N GLN A 318 7.99 11.06 -25.07
CA GLN A 318 9.28 10.98 -25.77
C GLN A 318 10.27 10.06 -25.04
N PRO A 319 11.22 9.41 -25.73
CA PRO A 319 12.25 8.60 -25.07
C PRO A 319 13.03 9.40 -24.00
N PRO A 320 13.27 8.83 -22.81
CA PRO A 320 14.11 9.45 -21.80
C PRO A 320 15.57 9.34 -22.23
N VAL A 321 16.15 10.45 -22.67
CA VAL A 321 17.56 10.53 -23.05
C VAL A 321 18.26 11.45 -22.04
N PRO A 322 18.80 10.91 -20.94
CA PRO A 322 19.53 11.72 -19.95
C PRO A 322 20.96 12.02 -20.43
N THR A 323 21.59 13.01 -19.80
CA THR A 323 23.01 13.36 -20.04
C THR A 323 23.95 12.30 -19.44
N PRO A 324 25.21 12.21 -19.90
CA PRO A 324 26.24 11.38 -19.26
C PRO A 324 26.39 11.68 -17.76
N ASP A 325 26.43 12.96 -17.39
CA ASP A 325 26.51 13.40 -15.98
C ASP A 325 25.31 12.89 -15.16
N THR A 326 24.13 12.79 -15.77
CA THR A 326 22.95 12.22 -15.11
C THR A 326 23.13 10.74 -14.83
N PHE A 327 23.73 9.98 -15.75
CA PHE A 327 24.06 8.57 -15.50
C PHE A 327 25.09 8.40 -14.38
N GLU A 328 26.11 9.28 -14.32
CA GLU A 328 27.08 9.26 -13.22
C GLU A 328 26.42 9.52 -11.87
N ARG A 329 25.54 10.54 -11.78
CA ARG A 329 24.75 10.81 -10.57
C ARG A 329 23.84 9.64 -10.20
N LEU A 330 23.13 9.05 -11.16
CA LEU A 330 22.28 7.88 -10.94
C LEU A 330 23.09 6.69 -10.39
N ASN A 331 24.27 6.42 -10.95
CA ASN A 331 25.14 5.36 -10.47
C ASN A 331 25.64 5.63 -9.03
N GLY A 332 25.88 6.90 -8.67
CA GLY A 332 26.21 7.29 -7.31
C GLY A 332 25.09 6.97 -6.31
N VAL A 333 23.85 7.31 -6.66
CA VAL A 333 22.67 7.02 -5.82
C VAL A 333 22.43 5.51 -5.69
N LEU A 334 22.50 4.78 -6.81
CA LEU A 334 22.27 3.34 -6.84
C LEU A 334 23.40 2.53 -6.19
N ALA A 335 24.58 3.12 -5.99
CA ALA A 335 25.68 2.45 -5.29
C ALA A 335 25.34 2.12 -3.83
N ALA A 336 24.40 2.84 -3.20
CA ALA A 336 23.88 2.52 -1.88
C ALA A 336 23.19 1.14 -1.83
N LEU A 337 22.71 0.61 -2.96
CA LEU A 337 22.15 -0.74 -3.03
C LEU A 337 23.22 -1.83 -2.82
N ASN A 338 24.52 -1.50 -2.91
CA ASN A 338 25.58 -2.45 -2.60
C ASN A 338 25.69 -2.76 -1.10
N GLU A 339 25.04 -1.97 -0.24
CA GLU A 339 24.93 -2.25 1.20
C GLU A 339 23.85 -3.29 1.49
N LEU A 340 23.00 -3.64 0.51
CA LEU A 340 22.00 -4.68 0.67
C LEU A 340 22.67 -6.06 0.74
N PRO A 341 22.17 -6.98 1.56
CA PRO A 341 22.70 -8.33 1.63
C PRO A 341 22.55 -9.04 0.28
N ALA A 342 23.47 -9.96 -0.02
CA ALA A 342 23.62 -10.57 -1.36
C ALA A 342 22.35 -11.25 -1.91
N ASN A 343 21.42 -11.66 -1.04
CA ASN A 343 20.12 -12.22 -1.39
C ASN A 343 19.09 -11.17 -1.89
N HIS A 344 19.45 -9.90 -1.92
CA HIS A 344 18.61 -8.77 -2.36
C HIS A 344 19.24 -8.01 -3.54
N ALA A 345 20.12 -8.64 -4.32
CA ALA A 345 20.72 -8.02 -5.49
C ALA A 345 19.64 -7.59 -6.49
N VAL A 346 19.61 -6.31 -6.86
CA VAL A 346 18.59 -5.74 -7.75
C VAL A 346 19.03 -5.91 -9.19
N LYS A 347 18.16 -6.52 -10.02
CA LYS A 347 18.37 -6.72 -11.45
C LYS A 347 17.89 -5.54 -12.28
N ALA A 348 16.69 -5.06 -11.96
CA ALA A 348 16.08 -3.94 -12.65
C ALA A 348 15.23 -3.11 -11.69
N LEU A 349 15.14 -1.82 -11.97
CA LEU A 349 14.38 -0.85 -11.22
C LEU A 349 13.44 -0.10 -12.17
N THR A 350 12.14 -0.28 -11.99
CA THR A 350 11.12 0.46 -12.77
C THR A 350 10.60 1.62 -11.94
N LEU A 351 10.77 2.83 -12.47
CA LEU A 351 10.34 4.08 -11.88
C LEU A 351 9.16 4.64 -12.68
N ARG A 352 8.08 4.99 -11.98
CA ARG A 352 6.95 5.72 -12.52
C ARG A 352 6.78 7.02 -11.73
N VAL A 353 6.95 8.14 -12.39
CA VAL A 353 6.83 9.48 -11.83
C VAL A 353 5.64 10.15 -12.49
N GLU A 354 4.68 10.58 -11.68
CA GLU A 354 3.51 11.36 -12.10
C GLU A 354 3.45 12.62 -11.23
N GLY A 355 3.98 13.73 -11.76
CA GLY A 355 4.16 14.97 -11.01
C GLY A 355 5.14 14.79 -9.84
N SER A 356 4.59 14.77 -8.61
CA SER A 356 5.35 14.52 -7.38
C SER A 356 5.28 13.09 -6.86
N ALA A 357 4.35 12.28 -7.37
CA ALA A 357 4.21 10.90 -6.95
C ALA A 357 5.28 10.04 -7.63
N VAL A 358 5.95 9.19 -6.85
CA VAL A 358 6.92 8.21 -7.34
C VAL A 358 6.43 6.83 -6.94
N ASN A 359 6.17 5.99 -7.92
CA ASN A 359 5.89 4.58 -7.75
C ASN A 359 7.09 3.77 -8.28
N THR A 360 7.44 2.70 -7.60
CA THR A 360 8.63 1.91 -7.87
C THR A 360 8.32 0.44 -7.81
N ASP A 361 8.83 -0.28 -8.81
CA ASP A 361 8.80 -1.73 -8.90
C ASP A 361 10.23 -2.26 -9.03
N VAL A 362 10.55 -3.33 -8.31
CA VAL A 362 11.92 -3.83 -8.13
C VAL A 362 11.99 -5.29 -8.54
N ASP A 363 12.79 -5.59 -9.56
CA ASP A 363 13.08 -6.96 -9.99
C ASP A 363 14.39 -7.41 -9.31
N TYR A 364 14.31 -8.42 -8.45
CA TYR A 364 15.47 -8.99 -7.75
C TYR A 364 16.11 -10.13 -8.55
N ARG A 365 17.42 -10.31 -8.40
CA ARG A 365 18.12 -11.50 -8.92
C ARG A 365 17.88 -12.66 -7.97
N HIS A 366 17.17 -13.66 -8.47
CA HIS A 366 17.01 -14.97 -7.80
C HIS A 366 18.13 -15.92 -8.18
#